data_AF-A0A7W1QWA5-F1
#
_entry.id   AF-A0A7W1QWA5-F1
#
_cell.length_a   1.000
_cell.length_b   1.000
_cell.length_c   1.000
_cell.angle_alpha   90.00
_cell.angle_beta   90.00
_cell.angle_gamma   90.00
#
_symmetry.space_group_name_H-M   'P 1'
#
loop_
_entity.id
_entity.type
_entity.pdbx_description
1 polymer ?
#
loop_
_entity_poly.entity_id
_entity_poly.type
_entity_poly.pdbx_seq_one_letter_code
_entity_poly.pdbx_strand_id
1 'polypeptide(L)' 'KVDGMEPFLTGFLQGREYWGRPADVLPMPDGSVLVSDDLNGAIYRVARN' A
#
# COMPACT_ATOMS: atom_id res chain seq x y z
N LYS A 1 -8.78 4.05 22.51
CA LYS A 1 -7.89 5.21 22.27
C LYS A 1 -6.97 4.83 21.12
N VAL A 2 -6.74 5.70 20.13
CA VAL A 2 -5.76 5.46 19.07
C VAL A 2 -4.43 5.98 19.59
N ASP A 3 -3.41 5.12 19.65
CA ASP A 3 -2.10 5.43 20.26
C ASP A 3 -1.12 6.10 19.28
N GLY A 4 -1.50 6.25 18.01
CA GLY A 4 -0.73 6.94 16.99
C GLY A 4 -1.23 6.61 15.58
N MET A 5 -0.77 7.37 14.58
CA MET A 5 -0.99 7.10 13.16
C MET A 5 0.36 7.09 12.47
N GLU A 6 0.69 6.00 11.82
CA GLU A 6 1.93 5.80 11.08
C GLU A 6 1.65 5.22 9.69
N PRO A 7 2.50 5.50 8.69
CA PRO A 7 2.31 4.93 7.35
C PRO A 7 2.42 3.41 7.36
N PHE A 8 1.45 2.72 6.73
CA PHE A 8 1.52 1.28 6.51
C PHE A 8 2.51 0.90 5.41
N LEU A 9 2.54 1.70 4.33
CA LEU A 9 3.38 1.47 3.16
C LEU A 9 3.89 2.82 2.63
N THR A 10 5.17 2.88 2.29
CA THR A 10 5.84 4.08 1.76
C THR A 10 6.60 3.74 0.47
N GLY A 11 7.12 4.75 -0.23
CA GLY A 11 7.99 4.58 -1.41
C GLY A 11 7.32 4.87 -2.76
N PHE A 12 6.00 5.06 -2.80
CA PHE A 12 5.26 5.48 -4.00
C PHE A 12 5.56 6.91 -4.43
N LEU A 13 6.00 7.76 -3.49
CA LEU A 13 6.45 9.12 -3.75
C LEU A 13 7.91 9.24 -3.29
N GLN A 14 8.80 9.52 -4.24
CA GLN A 14 10.23 9.75 -3.98
C GLN A 14 10.56 11.20 -4.36
N GLY A 15 10.61 12.07 -3.34
CA GLY A 15 10.71 13.51 -3.57
C GLY A 15 9.49 14.06 -4.29
N ARG A 16 9.63 14.31 -5.60
CA ARG A 16 8.55 14.78 -6.50
C ARG A 16 8.18 13.77 -7.59
N GLU A 17 8.82 12.60 -7.59
CA GLU A 17 8.57 11.55 -8.57
C GLU A 17 7.60 10.52 -8.01
N TYR A 18 6.55 10.21 -8.80
CA TYR A 18 5.59 9.16 -8.47
C TYR A 18 6.06 7.85 -9.09
N TRP A 19 6.38 6.88 -8.23
CA TRP A 19 6.69 5.50 -8.61
C TRP A 19 5.44 4.62 -8.75
N GLY A 20 4.30 5.09 -8.21
CA GLY A 20 3.00 4.46 -8.35
C GLY A 20 1.91 5.35 -7.74
N ARG A 21 0.65 4.97 -7.93
CA ARG A 21 -0.52 5.69 -7.39
C ARG A 21 -1.46 4.71 -6.70
N PRO A 22 -1.28 4.47 -5.37
CA PRO A 22 -2.16 3.60 -4.61
C PRO A 22 -3.60 4.11 -4.68
N ALA A 23 -4.53 3.24 -5.10
CA ALA A 23 -5.92 3.60 -5.31
C ALA A 23 -6.85 2.99 -4.25
N ASP A 24 -6.67 1.71 -3.90
CA ASP A 24 -7.50 1.01 -2.93
C ASP A 24 -6.72 -0.11 -2.19
N VAL A 25 -7.29 -0.58 -1.08
CA VAL A 25 -6.73 -1.67 -0.27
C VAL A 25 -7.78 -2.73 0.06
N LEU A 26 -7.39 -4.00 0.04
CA LEU A 26 -8.24 -5.13 0.44
C LEU A 26 -7.51 -6.03 1.46
N PRO A 27 -7.92 -6.02 2.74
CA PRO A 27 -7.47 -6.99 3.71
C PRO A 27 -7.94 -8.41 3.36
N MET A 28 -7.05 -9.39 3.52
CA MET A 28 -7.31 -10.79 3.18
C MET A 28 -7.42 -11.66 4.44
N PRO A 29 -8.14 -12.79 4.39
CA PRO A 29 -8.29 -13.69 5.55
C PRO A 29 -6.98 -14.27 6.09
N ASP A 30 -5.94 -14.33 5.26
CA ASP A 30 -4.59 -14.78 5.64
C ASP A 30 -3.75 -13.68 6.33
N GLY A 31 -4.33 -12.51 6.57
CA GLY A 31 -3.67 -11.37 7.19
C GLY A 31 -2.83 -10.53 6.23
N SER A 32 -2.76 -10.90 4.93
CA SER A 32 -2.15 -10.04 3.91
C SER A 32 -3.08 -8.89 3.50
N VAL A 33 -2.52 -7.88 2.83
CA VAL A 33 -3.27 -6.76 2.25
C VAL A 33 -2.93 -6.65 0.77
N LEU A 34 -3.95 -6.62 -0.09
CA LEU A 34 -3.79 -6.24 -1.49
C LEU A 34 -3.85 -4.72 -1.61
N VAL A 35 -2.97 -4.13 -2.40
CA VAL A 35 -2.93 -2.69 -2.70
C VAL A 35 -2.97 -2.53 -4.22
N SER A 36 -3.98 -1.84 -4.74
CA SER A 36 -4.08 -1.54 -6.18
C SER A 36 -3.28 -0.28 -6.53
N ASP A 37 -2.59 -0.31 -7.68
CA ASP A 37 -1.85 0.81 -8.25
C ASP A 37 -2.31 1.04 -9.69
N ASP A 38 -3.04 2.13 -9.91
CA ASP A 38 -3.65 2.43 -11.20
C ASP A 38 -2.69 3.15 -12.17
N LEU A 39 -1.54 3.65 -11.68
CA LEU A 39 -0.48 4.17 -12.55
C LEU A 39 0.24 3.01 -13.25
N ASN A 40 0.53 1.95 -12.49
CA ASN A 40 1.28 0.79 -12.99
C ASN A 40 0.38 -0.35 -13.47
N GLY A 41 -0.94 -0.26 -13.25
CA GLY A 41 -1.88 -1.35 -13.55
C GLY A 41 -1.59 -2.62 -12.75
N ALA A 42 -1.12 -2.46 -11.51
CA ALA A 42 -0.59 -3.54 -10.67
C ALA A 42 -1.44 -3.75 -9.41
N ILE A 43 -1.36 -4.95 -8.85
CA ILE A 43 -1.84 -5.27 -7.50
C ILE A 43 -0.67 -5.84 -6.72
N TYR A 44 -0.27 -5.16 -5.65
CA TYR A 44 0.76 -5.64 -4.73
C TYR A 44 0.12 -6.44 -3.59
N ARG A 45 0.72 -7.57 -3.21
CA ARG A 45 0.33 -8.30 -1.99
C ARG A 45 1.38 -8.08 -0.91
N VAL A 46 0.99 -7.40 0.15
CA VAL A 46 1.83 -7.14 1.33
C VAL A 46 1.53 -8.19 2.38
N ALA A 47 2.53 -8.98 2.77
CA ALA A 47 2.41 -10.04 3.76
C ALA A 47 3.64 -10.06 4.67
N ARG A 48 3.48 -10.61 5.89
CA ARG A 48 4.62 -10.95 6.76
C ARG A 48 5.15 -12.32 6.35
N ASN A 49 6.47 -12.49 6.35
CA ASN A 49 7.12 -13.79 6.19
C ASN A 49 7.01 -14.63 7.47
#